data_AF-A0AAD1CHT4-F1
#
_entry.id   AF-A0AAD1CHT4-F1
#
_cell.length_a   1.000
_cell.length_b   1.000
_cell.length_c   1.000
_cell.angle_alpha   90.00
_cell.angle_beta   90.00
_cell.angle_gamma   90.00
#
_symmetry.space_group_name_H-M   'P 1'
#
loop_
_entity.id
_entity.type
_entity.pdbx_description
1 polymer ?
#
loop_
_entity_poly.entity_id
_entity_poly.type
_entity_poly.pdbx_seq_one_letter_code
_entity_poly.pdbx_strand_id
1 'polypeptide(L)'
;MRELNKDFGELSEEEYRRVIDFMEMYHALQESYKMLDAAHQQQVDHRRLQFLGFDAASEAQLVHYVRFLTDEEGLYPQFDKAEHHFNSQVPMLEKYKRMLQTWRNCPRQYHLSASEIQQIFSA
;
A
#
# COMPACT_ATOMS: atom_id res chain seq x y z
N MET A 1 -13.70 -25.71 -21.08
CA MET A 1 -12.52 -24.88 -20.74
C MET A 1 -12.48 -24.65 -19.24
N ARG A 2 -11.98 -25.61 -18.46
CA ARG A 2 -11.88 -25.54 -16.98
C ARG A 2 -10.68 -26.32 -16.44
N GLU A 3 -9.63 -26.48 -17.26
CA GLU A 3 -8.46 -27.30 -16.92
C GLU A 3 -7.13 -26.59 -17.22
N LEU A 4 -7.08 -25.26 -17.03
CA LEU A 4 -5.83 -24.48 -17.14
C LEU A 4 -5.46 -23.72 -15.86
N ASN A 5 -6.32 -23.68 -14.84
CA ASN A 5 -6.10 -22.89 -13.62
C ASN A 5 -5.32 -23.64 -12.53
N LYS A 6 -4.62 -24.74 -12.85
CA LYS A 6 -3.97 -25.57 -11.83
C LYS A 6 -2.49 -25.28 -11.58
N ASP A 7 -1.83 -24.47 -12.42
CA ASP A 7 -0.37 -24.22 -12.33
C ASP A 7 0.04 -22.74 -12.33
N PHE A 8 -0.90 -21.79 -12.42
CA PHE A 8 -0.62 -20.36 -12.27
C PHE A 8 -1.36 -19.89 -11.03
N GLY A 9 -0.65 -19.71 -9.92
CA GLY A 9 -1.24 -19.21 -8.69
C GLY A 9 -2.01 -17.91 -8.97
N GLU A 10 -3.32 -18.04 -8.99
CA GLU A 10 -4.25 -16.99 -9.34
C GLU A 10 -4.63 -16.30 -8.02
N LEU A 11 -4.27 -15.02 -7.88
CA LEU A 11 -4.78 -14.21 -6.79
C LEU A 11 -6.30 -14.19 -6.91
N SER A 12 -6.99 -14.41 -5.79
CA SER A 12 -8.44 -14.27 -5.74
C SER A 12 -8.87 -12.83 -6.01
N GLU A 13 -10.10 -12.64 -6.47
CA GLU A 13 -10.67 -11.29 -6.64
C GLU A 13 -10.61 -10.46 -5.36
N GLU A 14 -10.73 -11.10 -4.20
CA GLU A 14 -10.59 -10.48 -2.89
C GLU A 14 -9.16 -9.97 -2.65
N GLU A 15 -8.15 -10.75 -3.04
CA GLU A 15 -6.75 -10.34 -2.92
C GLU A 15 -6.39 -9.20 -3.86
N TYR A 16 -6.91 -9.20 -5.09
CA TYR A 16 -6.73 -8.07 -6.02
C TYR A 16 -7.31 -6.77 -5.47
N ARG A 17 -8.57 -6.79 -5.01
CA ARG A 17 -9.21 -5.62 -4.38
C ARG A 17 -8.44 -5.14 -3.16
N ARG A 18 -7.90 -6.08 -2.37
CA ARG A 18 -7.12 -5.77 -1.17
C ARG A 18 -5.79 -5.08 -1.50
N VAL A 19 -5.11 -5.44 -2.59
CA VAL A 19 -3.90 -4.71 -3.04
C VAL A 19 -4.24 -3.27 -3.40
N ILE A 20 -5.34 -3.06 -4.14
CA ILE A 20 -5.83 -1.72 -4.47
C ILE A 20 -6.15 -0.93 -3.20
N ASP A 21 -6.82 -1.55 -2.21
CA ASP A 21 -7.10 -0.93 -0.91
C ASP A 21 -5.82 -0.48 -0.18
N PHE A 22 -4.73 -1.25 -0.26
CA PHE A 22 -3.46 -0.86 0.34
C PHE A 22 -2.83 0.33 -0.37
N MET A 23 -2.85 0.33 -1.72
CA MET A 23 -2.37 1.46 -2.50
C MET A 23 -3.20 2.71 -2.22
N GLU A 24 -4.52 2.58 -2.14
CA GLU A 24 -5.43 3.67 -1.81
C GLU A 24 -5.17 4.24 -0.41
N MET A 25 -4.97 3.38 0.59
CA MET A 25 -4.59 3.80 1.93
C MET A 25 -3.29 4.63 1.90
N TYR A 26 -2.26 4.19 1.18
CA TYR A 26 -1.00 4.93 1.07
C TYR A 26 -1.16 6.26 0.33
N HIS A 27 -1.98 6.29 -0.71
CA HIS A 27 -2.33 7.54 -1.37
C HIS A 27 -3.00 8.52 -0.41
N ALA A 28 -4.01 8.06 0.34
CA ALA A 28 -4.71 8.88 1.32
C ALA A 28 -3.80 9.38 2.45
N LEU A 29 -2.83 8.57 2.90
CA LEU A 29 -1.80 8.97 3.86
C LEU A 29 -0.91 10.10 3.30
N GLN A 30 -0.45 9.96 2.05
CA GLN A 30 0.38 10.97 1.38
C GLN A 30 -0.37 12.28 1.18
N GLU A 31 -1.62 12.24 0.70
CA GLU A 31 -2.44 13.45 0.53
C GLU A 31 -2.78 14.10 1.87
N SER A 32 -3.12 13.30 2.89
CA SER A 32 -3.38 13.81 4.24
C SER A 32 -2.16 14.52 4.82
N TYR A 33 -0.96 13.94 4.66
CA TYR A 33 0.29 14.55 5.10
C TYR A 33 0.57 15.90 4.41
N LYS A 34 0.32 16.01 3.10
CA LYS A 34 0.51 17.27 2.35
C LYS A 34 -0.39 18.40 2.88
N MET A 35 -1.54 18.07 3.46
CA MET A 35 -2.49 19.04 4.02
C MET A 35 -2.20 19.42 5.47
N LEU A 36 -1.28 18.74 6.15
CA LEU A 36 -0.84 19.11 7.49
C LEU A 36 -0.01 20.40 7.47
N ASP A 37 -0.08 21.16 8.56
CA ASP A 37 0.86 22.26 8.76
C ASP A 37 2.28 21.75 9.08
N ALA A 38 3.27 22.65 9.00
CA ALA A 38 4.67 22.30 9.19
C ALA A 38 4.99 21.69 10.58
N ALA A 39 4.26 22.08 11.63
CA ALA A 39 4.49 21.57 12.98
C ALA A 39 4.01 20.11 13.12
N HIS A 40 2.90 19.77 12.46
CA HIS A 40 2.37 18.42 12.43
C HIS A 40 3.13 17.51 11.44
N GLN A 41 3.63 18.05 10.33
CA GLN A 41 4.47 17.29 9.39
C GLN A 41 5.75 16.77 10.04
N GLN A 42 6.41 17.56 10.91
CA GLN A 42 7.62 17.13 11.64
C GLN A 42 7.39 15.91 12.54
N GLN A 43 6.15 15.61 12.89
CA GLN A 43 5.79 14.46 13.72
C GLN A 43 5.65 13.17 12.90
N VAL A 44 5.68 13.25 11.56
CA VAL A 44 5.52 12.12 10.65
C VAL A 44 6.82 11.86 9.91
N ASP A 45 7.34 10.64 10.01
CA ASP A 45 8.50 10.23 9.21
C ASP A 45 8.08 10.04 7.75
N HIS A 46 8.57 10.93 6.88
CA HIS A 46 8.28 10.93 5.46
C HIS A 46 8.61 9.60 4.78
N ARG A 47 9.62 8.87 5.25
CA ARG A 47 10.00 7.57 4.66
C ARG A 47 8.89 6.53 4.82
N ARG A 48 8.08 6.64 5.87
CA ARG A 48 6.96 5.71 6.14
C ARG A 48 5.76 5.97 5.25
N LEU A 49 5.67 7.14 4.61
CA LEU A 49 4.62 7.49 3.64
C LEU A 49 4.85 6.85 2.27
N GLN A 50 6.02 6.26 2.02
CA GLN A 50 6.30 5.55 0.77
C GLN A 50 5.69 4.14 0.81
N PHE A 51 4.94 3.80 -0.23
CA PHE A 51 4.49 2.43 -0.46
C PHE A 51 5.66 1.62 -1.02
N LEU A 52 6.18 0.68 -0.22
CA LEU A 52 7.36 -0.13 -0.58
C LEU A 52 7.03 -1.32 -1.47
N GLY A 53 5.75 -1.67 -1.61
CA GLY A 53 5.31 -2.89 -2.27
C GLY A 53 5.46 -4.12 -1.37
N PHE A 54 5.83 -5.24 -1.97
CA PHE A 54 5.81 -6.57 -1.34
C PHE A 54 7.13 -7.30 -1.53
N ASP A 55 7.34 -8.38 -0.79
CA ASP A 55 8.56 -9.17 -0.90
C ASP A 55 8.55 -10.06 -2.16
N ALA A 56 9.50 -9.85 -3.07
CA ALA A 56 9.56 -10.67 -4.27
C ALA A 56 9.87 -12.16 -4.00
N ALA A 57 10.44 -12.51 -2.84
CA ALA A 57 10.76 -13.90 -2.51
C ALA A 57 9.54 -14.69 -1.99
N SER A 58 8.72 -14.08 -1.13
CA SER A 58 7.56 -14.74 -0.49
C SER A 58 6.19 -14.27 -0.98
N GLU A 59 6.11 -13.08 -1.59
CA GLU A 59 4.88 -12.39 -2.00
C GLU A 59 4.91 -12.02 -3.50
N ALA A 60 5.61 -12.81 -4.33
CA ALA A 60 5.90 -12.51 -5.74
C ALA A 60 4.68 -12.11 -6.58
N GLN A 61 3.54 -12.78 -6.39
CA GLN A 61 2.31 -12.47 -7.12
C GLN A 61 1.78 -11.05 -6.81
N LEU A 62 1.89 -10.62 -5.56
CA LEU A 62 1.49 -9.28 -5.14
C LEU A 62 2.43 -8.21 -5.74
N VAL A 63 3.74 -8.49 -5.80
CA VAL A 63 4.72 -7.63 -6.49
C VAL A 63 4.36 -7.48 -7.96
N HIS A 64 4.10 -8.58 -8.66
CA HIS A 64 3.72 -8.55 -10.07
C HIS A 64 2.41 -7.78 -10.29
N TYR A 65 1.44 -7.94 -9.40
CA TYR A 65 0.17 -7.22 -9.51
C TYR A 65 0.34 -5.71 -9.29
N VAL A 66 1.12 -5.28 -8.29
CA VAL A 66 1.44 -3.85 -8.11
C VAL A 66 2.14 -3.27 -9.34
N ARG A 67 3.09 -4.00 -9.92
CA ARG A 67 3.77 -3.58 -11.16
C ARG A 67 2.81 -3.48 -12.32
N PHE A 68 1.94 -4.45 -12.51
CA PHE A 68 0.89 -4.37 -13.53
C PHE A 68 0.00 -3.13 -13.36
N LEU A 69 -0.47 -2.85 -12.14
CA LEU A 69 -1.31 -1.68 -11.87
C LEU A 69 -0.59 -0.34 -12.14
N THR A 70 0.72 -0.28 -11.90
CA THR A 70 1.48 0.99 -11.99
C THR A 70 2.17 1.19 -13.33
N ASP A 71 2.69 0.14 -13.96
CA ASP A 71 3.43 0.18 -15.22
C ASP A 71 2.50 0.04 -16.44
N GLU A 72 1.52 -0.86 -16.38
CA GLU A 72 0.63 -1.15 -17.52
C GLU A 72 -0.68 -0.34 -17.45
N GLU A 73 -1.35 -0.33 -16.29
CA GLU A 73 -2.62 0.41 -16.10
C GLU A 73 -2.41 1.89 -15.76
N GLY A 74 -1.19 2.27 -15.37
CA GLY A 74 -0.83 3.66 -15.05
C GLY A 74 -1.49 4.24 -13.80
N LEU A 75 -1.96 3.39 -12.87
CA LEU A 75 -2.54 3.81 -11.60
C LEU A 75 -1.46 4.24 -10.60
N TYR A 76 -1.81 5.17 -9.70
CA TYR A 76 -0.93 5.74 -8.68
C TYR A 76 0.44 6.21 -9.21
N PRO A 77 0.50 7.05 -10.28
CA PRO A 77 1.77 7.48 -10.89
C PRO A 77 2.68 8.29 -9.93
N GLN A 78 2.11 8.81 -8.84
CA GLN A 78 2.82 9.52 -7.78
C GLN A 78 3.66 8.61 -6.87
N PHE A 79 3.47 7.29 -6.92
CA PHE A 79 4.25 6.37 -6.11
C PHE A 79 5.68 6.26 -6.62
N ASP A 80 6.64 6.53 -5.73
CA ASP A 80 8.04 6.27 -6.00
C ASP A 80 8.29 4.75 -5.99
N LYS A 81 8.62 4.23 -7.17
CA LYS A 81 8.89 2.80 -7.43
C LYS A 81 10.13 2.30 -6.69
N ALA A 82 10.96 3.22 -6.17
CA ALA A 82 12.27 2.96 -5.57
C ALA A 82 13.22 2.19 -6.51
N GLU A 83 14.44 1.89 -6.04
CA GLU A 83 15.46 1.18 -6.84
C GLU A 83 15.04 -0.25 -7.22
N HIS A 84 14.15 -0.88 -6.45
CA HIS A 84 13.77 -2.28 -6.63
C HIS A 84 12.35 -2.49 -7.17
N HIS A 85 11.71 -1.44 -7.70
CA HIS A 85 10.40 -1.51 -8.37
C HIS A 85 9.35 -2.25 -7.51
N PHE A 86 9.01 -1.69 -6.35
CA PHE A 86 8.04 -2.26 -5.39
C PHE A 86 8.41 -3.63 -4.80
N ASN A 87 9.68 -4.02 -4.83
CA ASN A 87 10.19 -5.13 -4.03
C ASN A 87 10.66 -4.61 -2.67
N SER A 88 9.88 -4.85 -1.63
CA SER A 88 10.18 -4.40 -0.26
C SER A 88 11.32 -5.18 0.40
N GLN A 89 11.73 -6.33 -0.17
CA GLN A 89 12.73 -7.26 0.37
C GLN A 89 12.40 -7.84 1.76
N VAL A 90 11.22 -7.53 2.30
CA VAL A 90 10.68 -8.06 3.56
C VAL A 90 9.17 -8.23 3.43
N PRO A 91 8.55 -9.29 3.99
CA PRO A 91 7.12 -9.52 3.83
C PRO A 91 6.29 -8.38 4.43
N MET A 92 5.35 -7.83 3.64
CA MET A 92 4.56 -6.65 4.05
C MET A 92 3.06 -6.92 4.18
N LEU A 93 2.54 -8.02 3.66
CA LEU A 93 1.10 -8.31 3.61
C LEU A 93 0.42 -8.20 4.98
N GLU A 94 0.94 -8.88 5.99
CA GLU A 94 0.35 -8.88 7.34
C GLU A 94 0.45 -7.51 8.03
N LYS A 95 1.48 -6.74 7.71
CA LYS A 95 1.61 -5.36 8.18
C LYS A 95 0.55 -4.47 7.53
N TYR A 96 0.39 -4.55 6.21
CA TYR A 96 -0.61 -3.77 5.50
C TYR A 96 -2.04 -4.13 5.87
N LYS A 97 -2.34 -5.41 6.16
CA LYS A 97 -3.64 -5.81 6.72
C LYS A 97 -3.97 -5.08 8.03
N ARG A 98 -3.03 -5.01 8.97
CA ARG A 98 -3.21 -4.31 10.26
C ARG A 98 -3.37 -2.80 10.06
N MET A 99 -2.52 -2.20 9.21
CA MET A 99 -2.62 -0.79 8.85
C MET A 99 -3.98 -0.45 8.23
N LEU A 100 -4.44 -1.28 7.28
CA LEU A 100 -5.71 -1.10 6.57
C LEU A 100 -6.90 -1.19 7.52
N GLN A 101 -6.86 -2.10 8.49
CA GLN A 101 -7.90 -2.19 9.52
C GLN A 101 -7.95 -0.92 10.37
N THR A 102 -6.81 -0.38 10.80
CA THR A 102 -6.73 0.87 11.56
C THR A 102 -7.24 2.06 10.74
N TRP A 103 -6.84 2.15 9.47
CA TRP A 103 -7.28 3.22 8.57
C TRP A 103 -8.80 3.18 8.29
N ARG A 104 -9.37 1.98 8.13
CA ARG A 104 -10.83 1.80 8.00
C ARG A 104 -11.60 2.18 9.27
N ASN A 105 -10.96 2.10 10.43
CA ASN A 105 -11.55 2.49 11.71
C ASN A 105 -11.42 3.99 11.99
N CYS A 106 -10.63 4.74 11.21
CA CYS A 106 -10.59 6.20 11.31
C CYS A 106 -11.96 6.79 10.90
N PRO A 107 -12.42 7.89 11.55
CA PRO A 107 -13.70 8.54 11.20
C PRO A 107 -13.78 8.99 9.74
N ARG A 108 -12.62 9.25 9.13
CA ARG A 108 -12.43 9.61 7.73
C ARG A 108 -11.16 8.97 7.21
N GLN A 109 -11.17 8.59 5.94
CA GLN A 109 -10.05 7.92 5.28
C GLN A 109 -9.04 8.91 4.68
N TYR A 110 -9.45 10.17 4.49
CA TYR A 110 -8.65 11.28 3.98
C TYR A 110 -8.63 12.44 4.97
N HIS A 111 -7.72 13.40 4.80
CA HIS A 111 -7.50 14.52 5.71
C HIS A 111 -7.13 14.04 7.13
N LEU A 112 -6.38 12.96 7.22
CA LEU A 112 -5.93 12.37 8.48
C LEU A 112 -5.05 13.35 9.24
N SER A 113 -5.22 13.41 10.56
CA SER A 113 -4.33 14.10 11.48
C SER A 113 -2.99 13.37 11.62
N ALA A 114 -1.95 14.06 12.10
CA ALA A 114 -0.66 13.45 12.37
C ALA A 114 -0.76 12.25 13.34
N SER A 115 -1.64 12.34 14.35
CA SER A 115 -1.87 11.23 15.31
C SER A 115 -2.53 10.02 14.64
N GLU A 116 -3.51 10.21 13.76
CA GLU A 116 -4.14 9.11 13.00
C GLU A 116 -3.11 8.45 12.07
N ILE A 117 -2.29 9.24 11.37
CA ILE A 117 -1.21 8.72 10.51
C ILE A 117 -0.23 7.86 11.33
N GLN A 118 0.21 8.35 12.50
CA GLN A 118 1.08 7.59 13.39
C GLN A 118 0.42 6.32 13.92
N GLN A 119 -0.86 6.39 14.28
CA GLN A 119 -1.62 5.23 14.74
C GLN A 119 -1.67 4.15 13.66
N ILE A 120 -2.01 4.52 12.41
CA ILE A 120 -2.02 3.61 11.27
C ILE A 120 -0.64 2.97 11.11
N PHE A 121 0.44 3.74 11.13
CA PHE A 121 1.77 3.18 10.97
C PHE A 121 2.25 2.29 12.13
N SER A 122 1.67 2.45 13.31
CA SER A 122 2.00 1.66 14.52
C SER A 122 1.17 0.38 14.68
N ALA A 123 0.20 0.15 13.78
CA ALA A 123 -0.70 -1.01 13.81
C ALA A 123 0.03 -2.35 13.66
#